data_AF-A0A6P6QD86-F1
#
_entry.id   AF-A0A6P6QD86-F1
#
_cell.length_a   1.000
_cell.length_b   1.000
_cell.length_c   1.000
_cell.angle_alpha   90.00
_cell.angle_beta   90.00
_cell.angle_gamma   90.00
#
_symmetry.space_group_name_H-M   'P 1'
#
loop_
_entity.id
_entity.type
_entity.pdbx_description
1 polymer ?
#
loop_
_entity_poly.entity_id
_entity_poly.type
_entity_poly.pdbx_seq_one_letter_code
_entity_poly.pdbx_strand_id
1 'polypeptide(L)'
;MSCITDYWDQKGVYSCPQCRQTFTPRPVLGKNTMLAEVLEKLKMTKLQAARPAQCYSGSGDVECDICTGDKNKAIKSCLVCLNSYCQYHLEQHEISSEFNQMNEC
;
A
#
# COMPACT_ATOMS: atom_id res chain seq x y z
N MET A 1 -20.95 -0.53 7.33
CA MET A 1 -21.17 0.61 8.26
C MET A 1 -21.55 0.09 9.65
N SER A 2 -20.97 -1.04 10.09
CA SER A 2 -21.28 -1.62 11.41
C SER A 2 -20.33 -1.11 12.48
N CYS A 3 -19.03 -0.92 12.17
CA CYS A 3 -18.01 -0.62 13.17
C CYS A 3 -18.31 0.55 14.11
N ILE A 4 -18.84 1.67 13.60
CA ILE A 4 -19.16 2.84 14.44
C ILE A 4 -20.47 2.65 15.23
N THR A 5 -21.41 1.89 14.66
CA THR A 5 -22.66 1.50 15.31
C THR A 5 -22.34 0.60 16.50
N ASP A 6 -21.54 -0.44 16.27
CA ASP A 6 -21.08 -1.40 17.29
C ASP A 6 -20.27 -0.71 18.40
N TYR A 7 -19.38 0.23 18.02
CA TYR A 7 -18.62 1.04 18.98
C TYR A 7 -19.53 1.82 19.93
N TRP A 8 -20.55 2.48 19.39
CA TRP A 8 -21.52 3.23 20.20
C TRP A 8 -22.35 2.33 21.11
N ASP A 9 -22.77 1.17 20.62
CA ASP A 9 -23.62 0.25 21.37
C ASP A 9 -22.84 -0.43 22.52
N GLN A 10 -21.54 -0.69 22.35
CA GLN A 10 -20.68 -1.21 23.42
C GLN A 10 -20.36 -0.17 24.50
N LYS A 11 -20.14 1.08 24.10
CA LYS A 11 -19.66 2.13 25.02
C LYS A 11 -20.79 2.86 25.75
N GLY A 12 -22.02 2.77 25.25
CA GLY A 12 -23.18 3.49 25.79
C GLY A 12 -23.12 5.02 25.62
N VAL A 13 -22.12 5.52 24.88
CA VAL A 13 -21.91 6.95 24.62
C VAL A 13 -21.72 7.16 23.13
N TYR A 14 -22.53 8.04 22.54
CA TYR A 14 -22.46 8.38 21.13
C TYR A 14 -21.38 9.46 20.91
N SER A 15 -20.11 9.07 20.98
CA SER A 15 -18.99 9.99 20.73
C SER A 15 -18.29 9.69 19.40
N CYS A 16 -17.84 10.72 18.69
CA CYS A 16 -16.96 10.56 17.53
C CYS A 16 -15.58 10.08 17.98
N PRO A 17 -15.04 8.96 17.46
CA PRO A 17 -13.74 8.44 17.87
C PRO A 17 -12.56 9.34 17.47
N GLN A 18 -12.75 10.19 16.45
CA GLN A 18 -11.69 11.06 15.93
C GLN A 18 -11.60 12.40 16.67
N CYS A 19 -12.73 13.09 16.85
CA CYS A 19 -12.76 14.42 17.46
C CYS A 19 -13.27 14.45 18.91
N ARG A 20 -13.72 13.30 19.44
CA ARG A 20 -14.26 13.13 20.80
C ARG A 20 -15.53 13.93 21.11
N GLN A 21 -16.15 14.54 20.11
CA GLN A 21 -17.44 15.19 20.27
C GLN A 21 -18.51 14.16 20.63
N THR A 22 -19.30 14.47 21.66
CA THR A 22 -20.42 13.65 22.12
C THR A 22 -21.73 14.14 21.51
N PHE A 23 -22.63 13.22 21.22
CA PHE A 23 -23.93 13.47 20.62
C PHE A 23 -25.05 12.92 21.51
N THR A 24 -26.11 13.69 21.66
CA THR A 24 -27.37 13.28 22.31
C THR A 24 -28.49 14.02 21.59
N PRO A 25 -29.39 13.35 20.84
CA PRO A 25 -29.59 11.90 20.68
C PRO A 25 -28.56 11.21 19.75
N ARG A 26 -28.70 9.90 19.51
CA ARG A 26 -27.83 9.11 18.61
C ARG A 26 -27.87 9.71 17.19
N PRO A 27 -26.72 10.06 16.59
CA PRO A 27 -26.70 10.69 15.28
C PRO A 27 -26.93 9.67 14.17
N VAL A 28 -27.56 10.12 13.08
CA VAL A 28 -27.80 9.31 11.88
C VAL A 28 -26.54 9.27 11.02
N LEU A 29 -26.11 8.06 10.64
CA LEU A 29 -24.91 7.84 9.82
C LEU A 29 -25.25 7.89 8.33
N GLY A 30 -24.69 8.88 7.63
CA GLY A 30 -24.70 8.96 6.17
C GLY A 30 -23.42 8.40 5.55
N LYS A 31 -23.52 7.89 4.31
CA LYS A 31 -22.33 7.64 3.47
C LYS A 31 -21.92 8.95 2.81
N ASN A 32 -20.61 9.22 2.75
CA ASN A 32 -20.10 10.36 2.00
C ASN A 32 -20.12 10.05 0.49
N THR A 33 -21.14 10.54 -0.21
CA THR A 33 -21.35 10.31 -1.65
C THR A 33 -20.33 11.03 -2.52
N MET A 34 -19.88 12.23 -2.13
CA MET A 34 -18.83 12.97 -2.83
C MET A 34 -17.52 12.16 -2.82
N LEU A 35 -17.13 11.65 -1.66
CA LEU A 35 -15.93 10.82 -1.56
C LEU A 35 -16.05 9.54 -2.38
N ALA A 36 -17.23 8.90 -2.36
CA ALA A 36 -17.50 7.73 -3.19
C ALA A 36 -17.34 8.06 -4.68
N GLU A 37 -17.91 9.17 -5.16
CA GLU A 37 -17.78 9.59 -6.56
C GLU A 37 -16.32 9.87 -6.94
N VAL A 38 -15.56 10.57 -6.10
CA VAL A 38 -14.14 10.87 -6.33
C VAL A 38 -13.32 9.57 -6.44
N LEU A 39 -13.59 8.58 -5.58
CA LEU A 39 -12.91 7.29 -5.63
C LEU A 39 -13.27 6.50 -6.89
N GLU A 40 -14.52 6.51 -7.32
CA GLU A 40 -14.93 5.87 -8.58
C GLU A 40 -14.27 6.54 -9.79
N LYS A 41 -14.22 7.88 -9.83
CA LYS A 41 -13.48 8.62 -10.86
C LYS A 41 -12.00 8.26 -10.87
N LEU A 42 -11.35 8.19 -9.70
CA LEU A 42 -9.94 7.79 -9.60
C LEU A 42 -9.70 6.35 -10.09
N LYS A 43 -10.59 5.41 -9.77
CA LYS A 43 -10.52 4.04 -10.31
C LYS A 43 -10.64 4.04 -11.83
N MET A 44 -11.57 4.82 -12.39
CA MET A 44 -11.75 4.94 -13.84
C MET A 44 -10.54 5.59 -14.51
N THR A 45 -9.93 6.61 -13.91
CA THR A 45 -8.67 7.21 -14.42
C THR A 45 -7.53 6.19 -14.42
N LYS A 46 -7.38 5.36 -13.38
CA LYS A 46 -6.40 4.27 -13.37
C LYS A 46 -6.65 3.24 -14.46
N LEU A 47 -7.91 2.91 -14.75
CA LEU A 47 -8.27 1.98 -15.83
C LEU A 47 -8.07 2.60 -17.22
N GLN A 48 -8.27 3.91 -17.39
CA GLN A 48 -8.00 4.61 -18.65
C GLN A 48 -6.50 4.79 -18.90
N ALA A 49 -5.70 5.02 -17.85
CA ALA A 49 -4.24 4.96 -17.92
C ALA A 49 -3.71 3.56 -18.26
N ALA A 50 -4.55 2.52 -18.11
CA ALA A 50 -4.24 1.13 -18.47
C ALA A 50 -4.78 0.70 -19.85
N ARG A 51 -5.37 1.61 -20.67
CA ARG A 51 -5.63 1.28 -22.08
C ARG A 51 -4.29 1.06 -22.79
N PRO A 52 -4.13 -0.05 -23.52
CA PRO A 52 -2.82 -0.50 -23.96
C PRO A 52 -2.30 0.45 -25.04
N ALA A 53 -1.25 1.18 -24.71
CA ALA A 53 -0.29 1.59 -25.72
C ALA A 53 0.21 0.31 -26.37
N GLN A 54 -0.22 0.09 -27.62
CA GLN A 54 0.40 -0.87 -28.50
C GLN A 54 1.89 -0.53 -28.55
N CYS A 55 2.68 -1.47 -28.04
CA CYS A 55 4.10 -1.66 -28.32
C CYS A 55 5.02 -0.49 -27.94
N TYR A 56 5.85 -0.72 -26.91
CA TYR A 56 7.32 -0.55 -26.86
C TYR A 56 7.75 -0.11 -25.45
N SER A 57 8.40 -1.05 -24.74
CA SER A 57 9.04 -0.95 -23.42
C SER A 57 8.12 -0.84 -22.18
N GLY A 58 8.29 -1.75 -21.22
CA GLY A 58 7.46 -1.88 -20.03
C GLY A 58 7.58 -0.69 -19.09
N SER A 59 6.56 0.16 -19.07
CA SER A 59 6.40 1.19 -18.04
C SER A 59 6.04 0.51 -16.70
N GLY A 60 7.05 0.13 -15.94
CA GLY A 60 6.90 -0.54 -14.64
C GLY A 60 8.07 -1.43 -14.23
N ASP A 61 9.06 -1.60 -15.09
CA ASP A 61 10.23 -2.42 -14.78
C ASP A 61 11.18 -1.60 -13.89
N VAL A 62 11.07 -1.81 -12.57
CA VAL A 62 12.01 -1.28 -11.58
C VAL A 62 13.39 -1.87 -11.88
N GLU A 63 14.41 -1.02 -11.94
CA GLU A 63 15.79 -1.44 -12.16
C GLU A 63 16.43 -1.97 -10.86
N CYS A 64 17.43 -2.83 -11.00
CA CYS A 64 18.22 -3.25 -9.85
C CYS A 64 19.10 -2.10 -9.34
N ASP A 65 19.00 -1.80 -8.05
CA ASP A 65 19.74 -0.70 -7.41
C ASP A 65 21.24 -1.00 -7.25
N ILE A 66 21.63 -2.27 -7.30
CA ILE A 66 23.00 -2.74 -7.06
C ILE A 66 23.84 -2.81 -8.34
N CYS A 67 23.21 -2.95 -9.51
CA CYS A 67 23.93 -2.98 -10.78
C CYS A 67 24.64 -1.65 -11.06
N THR A 68 25.95 -1.71 -11.33
CA THR A 68 26.72 -0.58 -11.86
C THR A 68 26.70 -0.60 -13.39
N GLY A 69 26.30 0.52 -14.00
CA GLY A 69 26.21 0.66 -15.46
C GLY A 69 24.82 0.30 -15.99
N ASP A 70 24.75 -0.62 -16.95
CA ASP A 70 23.48 -1.12 -17.48
C ASP A 70 22.76 -1.92 -16.39
N LYS A 71 21.64 -1.36 -15.93
CA LYS A 71 20.88 -1.96 -14.83
C LYS A 71 19.95 -3.03 -15.36
N ASN A 72 20.04 -4.21 -14.75
CA ASN A 72 19.10 -5.30 -15.02
C ASN A 72 17.75 -5.01 -14.36
N LYS A 73 16.67 -5.53 -14.94
CA LYS A 73 15.34 -5.50 -14.33
C LYS A 73 15.34 -6.18 -12.96
N ALA A 74 14.80 -5.51 -11.96
CA ALA A 74 14.58 -6.06 -10.65
C ALA A 74 13.39 -7.03 -10.64
N ILE A 75 13.53 -8.11 -9.88
CA ILE A 75 12.51 -9.15 -9.71
C ILE A 75 11.90 -9.15 -8.31
N LYS A 76 12.57 -8.53 -7.32
CA LYS A 76 12.15 -8.48 -5.91
C LYS A 76 12.77 -7.26 -5.23
N SER A 77 12.10 -6.73 -4.20
CA SER A 77 12.63 -5.68 -3.33
C SER A 77 12.64 -6.13 -1.86
N CYS A 78 13.61 -5.61 -1.11
CA CYS A 78 13.72 -5.84 0.33
C CYS A 78 13.20 -4.60 1.07
N LEU A 79 12.20 -4.76 1.93
CA LEU A 79 11.66 -3.65 2.72
C LEU A 79 12.60 -3.17 3.84
N VAL A 80 13.62 -3.96 4.18
CA VAL A 80 14.63 -3.58 5.19
C VAL A 80 15.72 -2.74 4.54
N CYS A 81 16.28 -3.20 3.42
CA CYS A 81 17.33 -2.49 2.70
C CYS A 81 16.79 -1.35 1.82
N LEU A 82 15.49 -1.35 1.53
CA LEU A 82 14.82 -0.44 0.59
C LEU A 82 15.41 -0.47 -0.83
N ASN A 83 16.02 -1.59 -1.20
CA ASN A 83 16.63 -1.83 -2.51
C ASN A 83 15.87 -2.90 -3.29
N SER A 84 15.95 -2.81 -4.60
CA SER A 84 15.41 -3.72 -5.60
C SER A 84 16.55 -4.49 -6.27
N TYR A 85 16.35 -5.79 -6.47
CA TYR A 85 17.39 -6.72 -6.89
C TYR A 85 17.00 -7.45 -8.18
N CYS A 86 17.94 -7.54 -9.13
CA CYS A 86 17.87 -8.54 -10.20
C CYS A 86 18.17 -9.93 -9.64
N GLN A 87 17.94 -10.99 -10.43
CA GLN A 87 18.14 -12.39 -9.98
C GLN A 87 19.51 -12.61 -9.30
N TYR A 88 20.60 -12.16 -9.94
CA TYR A 88 21.95 -12.34 -9.41
C TYR A 88 22.16 -11.63 -8.06
N HIS A 89 21.79 -10.34 -7.96
CA HIS A 89 21.95 -9.59 -6.72
C HIS A 89 20.97 -10.04 -5.64
N LEU A 90 19.84 -10.64 -6.01
CA LEU A 90 18.91 -11.23 -5.04
C LEU A 90 19.51 -12.48 -4.41
N GLU A 91 20.12 -13.37 -5.19
CA GLU A 91 20.78 -14.58 -4.67
C GLU A 91 21.90 -14.22 -3.68
N GLN A 92 22.72 -13.22 -4.00
CA GLN A 92 23.75 -12.73 -3.07
C GLN A 92 23.15 -12.11 -1.80
N HIS A 93 22.03 -11.39 -1.93
CA HIS A 93 21.32 -10.83 -0.78
C HIS A 93 20.70 -11.93 0.09
N GLU A 94 20.11 -12.98 -0.50
CA GLU A 94 19.52 -14.09 0.27
C GLU A 94 20.60 -14.85 1.05
N ILE A 95 21.74 -15.15 0.41
CA ILE A 95 22.90 -15.79 1.08
C ILE A 95 23.44 -14.91 2.22
N SER A 96 23.61 -13.60 2.01
CA SER A 96 24.12 -12.69 3.06
C SER A 96 23.09 -12.40 4.15
N SER A 97 21.79 -12.44 3.84
CA SER A 97 20.73 -12.26 4.83
C SER A 97 20.62 -13.44 5.80
N GLU A 98 20.96 -14.66 5.37
CA GLU A 98 21.07 -15.82 6.27
C GLU A 98 22.20 -15.64 7.30
N PHE A 99 23.28 -14.92 6.96
CA PHE A 99 24.34 -14.58 7.91
C PHE A 99 23.93 -13.55 8.97
N ASN A 100 22.92 -12.71 8.71
CA ASN A 100 22.41 -11.75 9.68
C ASN A 100 21.44 -12.35 10.72
N GLN A 101 21.22 -13.68 10.68
CA GLN A 101 20.42 -14.39 11.68
C GLN A 101 21.26 -15.28 12.63
N MET A 102 22.59 -15.30 12.48
CA MET A 102 23.52 -16.01 13.37
C MET A 102 24.31 -15.10 14.33
N ASN A 103 23.94 -13.81 14.45
CA ASN A 103 24.60 -12.87 15.36
C ASN A 103 23.67 -12.30 16.46
N GLU A 104 22.76 -13.13 16.95
CA GLU A 104 22.15 -12.95 18.28
C GLU A 104 22.46 -14.19 19.13
N CYS A 105 23.61 -14.16 19.79
CA CYS A 105 23.97 -14.97 20.95
C CYS A 105 24.21 -14.01 22.12
#